data_AF-A0A344L073-F1
#
_entry.id   AF-A0A344L073-F1
#
_cell.length_a   1.000
_cell.length_b   1.000
_cell.length_c   1.000
_cell.angle_alpha   90.00
_cell.angle_beta   90.00
_cell.angle_gamma   90.00
#
_symmetry.space_group_name_H-M   'P 1'
#
loop_
_entity.id
_entity.type
_entity.pdbx_description
1 polymer ?
#
loop_
_entity_poly.entity_id
_entity_poly.type
_entity_poly.pdbx_seq_one_letter_code
_entity_poly.pdbx_strand_id
1 'polypeptide(L)' 'MTAVPVDDVVALRLICDGCGAAGPRAVPGTAHHEAWLLLWGQARQDGWRGHDRAIGPHYCPRCAN' A
#
# COMPACT_ATOMS: atom_id res chain seq x y z
N MET A 1 1.55 0.09 7.64
CA MET A 1 0.18 0.25 8.15
C MET A 1 -0.65 -0.80 7.47
N THR A 2 -1.64 -1.30 8.20
CA THR A 2 -2.77 -2.12 7.73
C THR A 2 -3.27 -1.67 6.37
N ALA A 3 -3.44 -2.61 5.43
CA ALA A 3 -4.24 -2.35 4.25
C ALA A 3 -5.69 -2.09 4.72
N VAL A 4 -6.16 -0.85 4.58
CA VAL A 4 -7.52 -0.47 4.97
C VAL A 4 -8.41 -0.60 3.74
N PRO A 5 -9.52 -1.38 3.80
CA PRO A 5 -10.50 -1.39 2.73
C PRO A 5 -11.07 0.02 2.54
N VAL A 6 -11.06 0.51 1.31
CA VAL A 6 -11.69 1.78 0.94
C VAL A 6 -12.93 1.45 0.10
N ASP A 7 -14.12 1.77 0.63
CA ASP A 7 -15.45 1.55 0.03
C ASP A 7 -15.87 0.09 -0.19
N ASP A 8 -17.15 -0.12 -0.57
CA ASP A 8 -17.84 -1.42 -0.85
C ASP A 8 -17.17 -2.31 -1.91
N VAL A 9 -16.07 -1.86 -2.53
CA VAL A 9 -15.40 -2.51 -3.65
C VAL A 9 -13.95 -2.84 -3.30
N VAL A 10 -13.74 -3.63 -2.24
CA VAL A 10 -12.47 -4.30 -1.84
C VAL A 10 -11.18 -3.47 -2.04
N ALA A 11 -11.19 -2.14 -2.06
CA ALA A 11 -10.03 -1.40 -2.54
C ALA A 11 -8.94 -1.38 -1.47
N LEU A 12 -7.71 -1.75 -1.83
CA LEU A 12 -6.57 -1.68 -0.92
C LEU A 12 -5.90 -0.33 -1.06
N ARG A 13 -5.72 0.35 0.06
CA ARG A 13 -4.91 1.57 0.15
C ARG A 13 -3.70 1.32 1.02
N LEU A 14 -2.54 1.69 0.50
CA LEU A 14 -1.29 1.65 1.24
C LEU A 14 -1.20 2.93 2.08
N ILE A 15 -0.81 2.80 3.34
CA ILE A 15 -0.58 3.96 4.20
C ILE A 15 0.82 3.84 4.80
N CYS A 16 1.52 4.96 4.87
CA CYS A 16 2.86 5.04 5.41
C CYS A 16 2.87 4.99 6.94
N ASP A 17 3.74 4.17 7.53
CA ASP A 17 3.93 4.08 8.98
C ASP A 17 4.70 5.26 9.58
N GLY A 18 5.53 5.94 8.78
CA GLY A 18 6.36 7.04 9.24
C GLY A 18 5.57 8.34 9.49
N CYS A 19 4.68 8.71 8.56
CA CYS A 19 3.94 9.98 8.64
C CYS A 19 2.43 9.87 8.34
N GLY A 20 1.88 8.65 8.24
CA GLY A 20 0.44 8.45 7.99
C GLY A 20 -0.03 8.83 6.59
N ALA A 21 0.87 9.21 5.69
CA ALA A 21 0.53 9.60 4.33
C ALA A 21 -0.11 8.44 3.55
N ALA A 22 -1.26 8.70 2.94
CA ALA A 22 -1.92 7.76 2.05
C ALA A 22 -1.17 7.66 0.70
N GLY A 23 -0.91 6.42 0.29
CA GLY A 23 -0.30 6.04 -0.98
C GLY A 23 -1.34 5.65 -2.03
N PRO A 24 -0.88 4.99 -3.12
CA PRO A 24 -1.75 4.55 -4.19
C PRO A 24 -2.91 3.66 -3.69
N ARG A 25 -4.02 3.70 -4.42
CA ARG A 25 -5.19 2.82 -4.24
C ARG A 25 -5.16 1.78 -5.35
N ALA A 26 -5.27 0.51 -5.01
CA ALA A 26 -5.53 -0.55 -5.96
C ALA A 26 -6.98 -1.03 -5.77
N VAL A 27 -7.73 -1.13 -6.87
CA VAL A 27 -9.03 -1.78 -6.88
C VAL A 27 -8.78 -3.23 -7.28
N PRO A 28 -9.05 -4.23 -6.42
CA PRO A 28 -8.93 -5.61 -6.82
C PRO A 28 -10.01 -5.95 -7.83
N GLY A 29 -9.61 -6.32 -9.04
CA GLY A 29 -10.44 -7.17 -9.90
C GLY A 29 -10.36 -8.64 -9.52
N THR A 30 -9.35 -9.03 -8.72
CA THR A 30 -9.02 -10.42 -8.35
C THR A 30 -8.57 -10.52 -6.89
N ALA A 31 -8.34 -11.74 -6.39
CA ALA A 31 -8.11 -12.05 -4.97
C ALA A 31 -7.17 -11.06 -4.25
N HIS A 32 -7.49 -10.76 -2.98
CA HIS A 32 -6.80 -9.77 -2.12
C HIS A 32 -5.25 -9.86 -2.14
N HIS A 33 -4.68 -11.06 -2.28
CA HIS A 33 -3.24 -11.27 -2.37
C HIS A 33 -2.62 -10.70 -3.65
N GLU A 34 -3.25 -10.90 -4.80
CA GLU A 34 -2.77 -10.39 -6.09
C GLU A 34 -2.84 -8.86 -6.14
N ALA A 35 -3.94 -8.30 -5.64
CA ALA A 35 -4.09 -6.86 -5.52
C ALA A 35 -3.02 -6.23 -4.61
N TRP A 36 -2.62 -6.91 -3.54
CA TRP A 36 -1.51 -6.49 -2.69
C TRP A 36 -0.18 -6.49 -3.45
N LEU A 37 0.15 -7.58 -4.16
CA LEU A 37 1.41 -7.67 -4.91
C LEU A 37 1.51 -6.59 -5.99
N LEU A 38 0.42 -6.31 -6.71
CA LEU A 38 0.35 -5.24 -7.70
C LEU A 38 0.52 -3.86 -7.05
N LEU A 39 -0.20 -3.60 -5.96
CA LEU A 39 -0.12 -2.35 -5.22
C LEU A 39 1.29 -2.10 -4.68
N TRP A 40 1.91 -3.14 -4.10
CA TRP A 40 3.27 -3.05 -3.57
C TRP A 40 4.30 -2.86 -4.68
N GLY A 41 4.14 -3.55 -5.81
CA GLY A 41 4.96 -3.35 -7.01
C GLY A 41 4.96 -1.89 -7.47
N GLN A 42 3.78 -1.26 -7.56
CA GLN A 42 3.67 0.16 -7.90
C GLN A 42 4.29 1.05 -6.83
N ALA A 43 3.99 0.82 -5.55
CA ALA A 43 4.56 1.61 -4.46
C ALA A 43 6.10 1.55 -4.44
N ARG A 44 6.71 0.39 -4.76
CA ARG A 44 8.16 0.23 -4.87
C ARG A 44 8.74 1.07 -6.01
N GLN A 45 8.08 1.13 -7.16
CA GLN A 45 8.48 2.02 -8.26
C GLN A 45 8.38 3.50 -7.87
N ASP A 46 7.38 3.84 -7.04
CA ASP A 46 7.18 5.18 -6.50
C ASP A 46 8.13 5.50 -5.32
N GLY A 47 9.12 4.66 -5.04
CA GLY A 47 10.15 4.90 -4.03
C GLY A 47 9.79 4.50 -2.60
N TRP A 48 8.69 3.76 -2.39
CA TRP A 48 8.36 3.22 -1.07
C TRP A 48 9.35 2.12 -0.66
N ARG A 49 9.57 2.00 0.66
CA ARG A 49 10.45 1.01 1.29
C ARG A 49 9.70 0.25 2.36
N GLY A 50 10.11 -0.98 2.66
CA GLY A 50 9.43 -1.83 3.63
C GLY A 50 9.42 -3.29 3.22
N HIS A 51 8.59 -4.07 3.89
CA HIS A 51 8.36 -5.47 3.53
C HIS A 51 7.31 -5.59 2.43
N ASP A 52 7.40 -6.64 1.63
CA ASP A 52 6.40 -7.05 0.65
C ASP A 52 5.19 -7.77 1.28
N ARG A 53 5.00 -7.61 2.59
CA ARG A 53 3.86 -8.17 3.33
C ARG A 53 2.90 -7.05 3.67
N ALA A 54 1.60 -7.25 3.48
CA ALA A 54 0.57 -6.25 3.75
C ALA A 54 0.54 -5.70 5.20
N ILE A 55 1.23 -6.35 6.13
CA ILE A 55 1.23 -6.04 7.58
C ILE A 55 2.53 -5.33 8.00
N GLY A 56 3.59 -5.38 7.18
CA GLY A 56 4.92 -4.88 7.57
C GLY A 56 5.02 -3.35 7.59
N PRO A 57 6.08 -2.79 8.19
CA PRO A 57 6.32 -1.36 8.08
C PRO A 57 6.55 -0.97 6.62
N HIS A 58 5.79 0.01 6.14
CA HIS A 58 5.87 0.63 4.83
C HIS A 58 6.17 2.12 4.99
N TYR A 59 7.24 2.59 4.36
CA TYR A 59 7.71 3.96 4.41
C TYR A 59 7.63 4.58 3.02
N CYS A 60 6.92 5.69 2.89
CA CYS A 60 6.85 6.46 1.66
C CYS A 60 8.03 7.45 1.59
N PRO A 61 8.47 7.83 0.39
CA PRO A 61 9.55 8.80 0.22
C PRO A 61 9.18 10.19 0.73
N ARG A 62 7.88 10.50 0.87
CA ARG A 62 7.41 11.80 1.39
C ARG A 62 7.73 12.03 2.86
N CYS A 63 7.83 10.97 3.68
CA CYS A 63 8.17 11.12 5.10
C CYS A 63 9.69 11.16 5.36
N ALA A 64 10.51 10.86 4.35
CA ALA A 64 11.97 10.84 4.47
C ALA A 64 12.60 12.21 4.16
N ASN A 65 11.77 13.27 4.12
CA ASN A 65 12.15 14.64 3.86
C ASN A 65 11.69 15.54 5.01
#